data_AF-A0A1Q3GF83-F1
#
_entry.id   AF-A0A1Q3GF83-F1
#
_cell.length_a   1.000
_cell.length_b   1.000
_cell.length_c   1.000
_cell.angle_alpha   90.00
_cell.angle_beta   90.00
_cell.angle_gamma   90.00
#
_symmetry.space_group_name_H-M   'P 1'
#
loop_
_entity.id
_entity.type
_entity.pdbx_description
1 polymer ?
#
loop_
_entity_poly.entity_id
_entity_poly.type
_entity_poly.pdbx_seq_one_letter_code
_entity_poly.pdbx_strand_id
1 'polypeptide(L)'
;MKLFGLLLMIFIFFGCDSDQTTNPREIEVYQVLQEATIKQLKDFEYFTKVILKDTHPDSLISRNNQRIKKWVIQLMADIQLLEKELVTKAGDGTQPNTKFPKRPNEIKITAKTLKAKIPPIEKSLIQYVALLKEIGKDVPLPDLKTWEGSLYPRYFEGTTLMQSLVMLQQIRNDVWYNANLVSQRTSY
;
A
#
# COMPACT_ATOMS: atom_id res chain seq x y z
N MET A 1 73.91 -13.36 6.38
CA MET A 1 72.89 -12.35 6.73
C MET A 1 71.57 -12.72 6.04
N LYS A 2 70.56 -13.02 6.86
CA LYS A 2 69.09 -13.01 6.68
C LYS A 2 68.46 -13.31 5.31
N LEU A 3 67.82 -14.48 5.24
CA LEU A 3 66.60 -14.79 4.47
C LEU A 3 65.37 -14.01 4.99
N PHE A 4 64.24 -14.15 4.28
CA PHE A 4 62.89 -13.57 4.43
C PHE A 4 62.70 -12.30 3.59
N GLY A 5 61.92 -12.28 2.51
CA GLY A 5 60.63 -12.93 2.28
C GLY A 5 59.55 -11.87 2.49
N LEU A 6 59.16 -11.15 1.44
CA LEU A 6 58.05 -10.19 1.52
C LEU A 6 56.87 -10.68 0.67
N LEU A 7 55.89 -11.14 1.42
CA LEU A 7 54.61 -11.70 1.02
C LEU A 7 53.72 -10.61 0.40
N LEU A 8 53.07 -10.98 -0.71
CA LEU A 8 52.00 -10.25 -1.36
C LEU A 8 50.78 -10.16 -0.40
N MET A 9 50.40 -8.97 0.05
CA MET A 9 49.15 -8.74 0.80
C MET A 9 48.11 -8.15 -0.14
N ILE A 10 47.34 -9.03 -0.80
CA ILE A 10 46.07 -8.66 -1.43
C ILE A 10 45.04 -8.60 -0.29
N PHE A 11 44.71 -7.38 0.15
CA PHE A 11 43.55 -7.17 1.01
C PHE A 11 42.28 -7.34 0.18
N ILE A 12 41.77 -8.58 0.13
CA ILE A 12 40.40 -8.83 -0.27
C ILE A 12 39.52 -8.37 0.90
N PHE A 13 39.01 -7.15 0.82
CA PHE A 13 37.85 -6.74 1.61
C PHE A 13 36.64 -7.54 1.10
N PHE A 14 36.52 -8.80 1.52
CA PHE A 14 35.23 -9.45 1.61
C PHE A 14 34.45 -8.66 2.67
N GLY A 15 33.69 -7.67 2.20
CA GLY A 15 32.65 -7.08 3.01
C GLY A 15 31.75 -8.21 3.49
N CYS A 16 31.69 -8.38 4.81
CA CYS A 16 30.62 -9.14 5.44
C CYS A 16 29.30 -8.49 5.02
N ASP A 17 28.66 -9.04 3.99
CA ASP A 17 27.21 -8.99 3.93
C ASP A 17 26.73 -9.66 5.21
N SER A 18 26.23 -8.86 6.16
CA SER A 18 25.56 -9.41 7.32
C SER A 18 24.38 -10.20 6.78
N ASP A 19 24.46 -11.53 6.83
CA ASP A 19 23.32 -12.40 6.61
C ASP A 19 22.22 -11.95 7.58
N GLN A 20 21.27 -11.15 7.08
CA GLN A 20 20.03 -10.87 7.77
C GLN A 20 19.29 -12.21 7.80
N THR A 21 19.48 -12.95 8.90
CA THR A 21 18.71 -14.16 9.18
C THR A 21 17.23 -13.82 9.11
N THR A 22 16.59 -14.32 8.07
CA THR A 22 15.21 -13.94 7.74
C THR A 22 14.27 -14.56 8.77
N ASN A 23 13.52 -13.73 9.49
CA ASN A 23 12.61 -14.18 10.54
C ASN A 23 11.39 -14.87 9.91
N PRO A 24 11.10 -16.15 10.22
CA PRO A 24 9.94 -16.87 9.67
C PRO A 24 8.60 -16.14 9.87
N ARG A 25 8.44 -15.45 11.00
CA ARG A 25 7.23 -14.68 11.30
C ARG A 25 7.07 -13.47 10.39
N GLU A 26 8.17 -12.82 9.99
CA GLU A 26 8.09 -11.68 9.08
C GLU A 26 7.73 -12.12 7.65
N ILE A 27 8.23 -13.30 7.23
CA ILE A 27 7.83 -13.93 5.97
C ILE A 27 6.33 -14.23 5.99
N GLU A 28 5.82 -14.85 7.06
CA GLU A 28 4.41 -15.16 7.22
C GLU A 28 3.55 -13.89 7.15
N VAL A 29 3.91 -12.84 7.91
CA VAL A 29 3.22 -11.55 7.87
C VAL A 29 3.19 -10.98 6.45
N TYR A 30 4.31 -11.04 5.72
CA TYR A 30 4.35 -10.56 4.35
C TYR A 30 3.49 -11.39 3.40
N GLN A 31 3.46 -12.72 3.54
CA GLN A 31 2.58 -13.59 2.76
C GLN A 31 1.11 -13.25 3.01
N VAL A 32 0.72 -13.07 4.27
CA VAL A 32 -0.64 -12.64 4.65
C VAL A 32 -0.99 -11.29 4.02
N LEU A 33 -0.05 -10.33 3.96
CA LEU A 33 -0.27 -9.05 3.27
C LEU A 33 -0.51 -9.23 1.76
N GLN A 34 0.27 -10.11 1.11
CA GLN A 34 0.09 -10.40 -0.31
C GLN A 34 -1.26 -11.06 -0.58
N GLU A 35 -1.67 -12.02 0.26
CA GLU A 35 -2.97 -12.68 0.17
C GLU A 35 -4.12 -11.69 0.40
N ALA A 36 -4.00 -10.82 1.40
CA ALA A 36 -4.99 -9.76 1.68
C ALA A 36 -5.14 -8.81 0.48
N THR A 37 -4.02 -8.42 -0.15
CA THR A 37 -4.03 -7.60 -1.37
C THR A 37 -4.79 -8.29 -2.50
N ILE A 38 -4.50 -9.57 -2.76
CA ILE A 38 -5.16 -10.35 -3.81
C ILE A 38 -6.65 -10.51 -3.52
N LYS A 39 -7.01 -10.82 -2.27
CA LYS A 39 -8.41 -10.97 -1.85
C LYS A 39 -9.17 -9.67 -2.03
N GLN A 40 -8.61 -8.55 -1.62
CA GLN A 40 -9.23 -7.24 -1.75
C GLN A 40 -9.47 -6.84 -3.21
N LEU A 41 -8.54 -7.14 -4.12
CA LEU A 41 -8.75 -6.93 -5.55
C LEU A 41 -9.95 -7.74 -6.06
N LYS A 42 -10.08 -9.01 -5.65
CA LYS A 42 -11.23 -9.86 -6.01
C LYS A 42 -12.54 -9.34 -5.41
N ASP A 43 -12.53 -8.93 -4.16
CA ASP A 43 -13.72 -8.39 -3.48
C ASP A 43 -14.17 -7.08 -4.14
N PHE A 44 -13.23 -6.23 -4.56
CA PHE A 44 -13.52 -5.01 -5.30
C PHE A 44 -14.05 -5.30 -6.72
N GLU A 45 -13.46 -6.27 -7.44
CA GLU A 45 -14.01 -6.71 -8.72
C GLU A 45 -15.44 -7.24 -8.57
N TYR A 46 -15.71 -8.03 -7.54
CA TYR A 46 -17.05 -8.53 -7.25
C TYR A 46 -18.02 -7.38 -6.96
N PHE A 47 -17.64 -6.47 -6.05
CA PHE A 47 -18.44 -5.27 -5.73
C PHE A 47 -18.79 -4.47 -6.99
N THR A 48 -17.81 -4.22 -7.86
CA THR A 48 -18.04 -3.43 -9.07
C THR A 48 -18.80 -4.14 -10.18
N LYS A 49 -18.81 -5.49 -10.21
CA LYS A 49 -19.53 -6.28 -11.23
C LYS A 49 -20.92 -6.69 -10.79
N VAL A 50 -21.13 -6.89 -9.49
CA VAL A 50 -22.36 -7.48 -8.93
C VAL A 50 -23.15 -6.48 -8.11
N ILE A 51 -22.51 -5.77 -7.18
CA ILE A 51 -23.21 -4.85 -6.25
C ILE A 51 -23.52 -3.53 -6.94
N LEU A 52 -22.55 -2.98 -7.68
CA LEU A 52 -22.75 -1.80 -8.52
C LEU A 52 -23.29 -2.18 -9.91
N LYS A 53 -23.91 -3.35 -10.06
CA LYS A 53 -24.43 -3.82 -11.35
C LYS A 53 -25.50 -2.83 -11.83
N ASP A 54 -25.22 -2.26 -12.98
CA ASP A 54 -25.96 -1.16 -13.54
C ASP A 54 -27.22 -1.66 -14.25
N THR A 55 -28.36 -1.69 -13.57
CA THR A 55 -29.66 -2.05 -14.18
C THR A 55 -30.31 -0.86 -14.88
N HIS A 56 -29.90 0.37 -14.53
CA HIS A 56 -30.40 1.63 -15.08
C HIS A 56 -29.26 2.68 -15.16
N PRO A 57 -28.47 2.71 -16.26
CA PRO A 57 -27.26 3.52 -16.39
C PRO A 57 -27.47 5.03 -16.26
N ASP A 58 -28.69 5.51 -16.47
CA ASP A 58 -29.02 6.93 -16.38
C ASP A 58 -29.46 7.38 -14.96
N SER A 59 -29.65 6.42 -14.05
CA SER A 59 -30.03 6.74 -12.67
C SER A 59 -28.93 7.53 -11.95
N LEU A 60 -29.32 8.41 -11.03
CA LEU A 60 -28.38 9.13 -10.18
C LEU A 60 -27.50 8.16 -9.36
N ILE A 61 -28.10 7.07 -8.87
CA ILE A 61 -27.43 5.98 -8.14
C ILE A 61 -26.33 5.37 -9.00
N SER A 62 -26.62 5.01 -10.25
CA SER A 62 -25.64 4.48 -11.17
C SER A 62 -24.48 5.45 -11.41
N ARG A 63 -24.77 6.72 -11.72
CA ARG A 63 -23.74 7.75 -11.92
C ARG A 63 -22.85 7.94 -10.69
N ASN A 64 -23.43 7.92 -9.49
CA ASN A 64 -22.70 8.01 -8.24
C ASN A 64 -21.81 6.76 -8.02
N ASN A 65 -22.34 5.56 -8.25
CA ASN A 65 -21.58 4.31 -8.16
C ASN A 65 -20.42 4.26 -9.17
N GLN A 66 -20.60 4.78 -10.38
CA GLN A 66 -19.53 4.91 -11.36
C GLN A 66 -18.43 5.89 -10.91
N ARG A 67 -18.80 7.04 -10.33
CA ARG A 67 -17.85 7.99 -9.74
C ARG A 67 -17.04 7.34 -8.62
N ILE A 68 -17.69 6.63 -7.68
CA ILE A 68 -17.03 5.90 -6.60
C ILE A 68 -16.06 4.87 -7.17
N LYS A 69 -16.52 4.03 -8.10
CA LYS A 69 -15.71 2.99 -8.75
C LYS A 69 -14.43 3.57 -9.37
N LYS A 70 -14.53 4.69 -10.09
CA LYS A 70 -13.37 5.33 -10.73
C LYS A 70 -12.31 5.75 -9.70
N TRP A 71 -12.75 6.36 -8.60
CA TRP A 71 -11.84 6.77 -7.53
C TRP A 71 -11.15 5.59 -6.84
N VAL A 72 -11.91 4.55 -6.50
CA VAL A 72 -11.35 3.36 -5.85
C VAL A 72 -10.33 2.68 -6.78
N ILE A 73 -10.63 2.51 -8.06
CA ILE A 73 -9.68 1.94 -9.04
C ILE A 73 -8.38 2.74 -9.04
N GLN A 74 -8.47 4.07 -9.15
CA GLN A 74 -7.30 4.93 -9.21
C GLN A 74 -6.46 4.84 -7.93
N LEU A 75 -7.10 4.95 -6.75
CA LEU A 75 -6.41 4.86 -5.46
C LEU A 75 -5.74 3.50 -5.24
N MET A 76 -6.42 2.40 -5.61
CA MET A 76 -5.84 1.06 -5.52
C MET A 76 -4.60 0.93 -6.41
N ALA A 77 -4.68 1.44 -7.65
CA ALA A 77 -3.56 1.42 -8.59
C ALA A 77 -2.38 2.27 -8.11
N ASP A 78 -2.63 3.47 -7.58
CA ASP A 78 -1.60 4.36 -7.06
C ASP A 78 -0.89 3.76 -5.84
N ILE A 79 -1.64 3.15 -4.92
CA ILE A 79 -1.09 2.47 -3.75
C ILE A 79 -0.27 1.24 -4.19
N GLN A 80 -0.79 0.41 -5.10
CA GLN A 80 -0.07 -0.76 -5.61
C GLN A 80 1.23 -0.37 -6.32
N LEU A 81 1.22 0.74 -7.07
CA LEU A 81 2.43 1.27 -7.70
C LEU A 81 3.48 1.69 -6.66
N LEU A 82 3.04 2.36 -5.59
CA LEU A 82 3.91 2.75 -4.48
C LEU A 82 4.49 1.50 -3.76
N GLU A 83 3.67 0.49 -3.47
CA GLU A 83 4.13 -0.75 -2.85
C GLU A 83 5.20 -1.44 -3.70
N LYS A 84 4.98 -1.54 -5.01
CA LYS A 84 5.96 -2.12 -5.95
C LYS A 84 7.26 -1.32 -5.96
N GLU A 85 7.16 0.01 -5.95
CA GLU A 85 8.33 0.89 -5.90
C GLU A 85 9.10 0.72 -4.59
N LEU A 86 8.41 0.61 -3.45
CA LEU A 86 9.01 0.36 -2.14
C LEU A 86 9.73 -0.99 -2.07
N VAL A 87 9.08 -2.07 -2.49
CA VAL A 87 9.69 -3.41 -2.52
C VAL A 87 10.90 -3.44 -3.45
N THR A 88 10.83 -2.75 -4.59
CA THR A 88 11.94 -2.72 -5.56
C THR A 88 13.10 -1.87 -5.08
N LYS A 89 12.84 -0.65 -4.60
CA LYS A 89 13.88 0.33 -4.24
C LYS A 89 14.38 0.18 -2.82
N ALA A 90 13.48 0.16 -1.84
CA ALA A 90 13.85 0.03 -0.43
C ALA A 90 14.12 -1.44 -0.07
N GLY A 91 13.30 -2.36 -0.59
CA GLY A 91 13.43 -3.79 -0.35
C GLY A 91 14.52 -4.49 -1.14
N ASP A 92 15.11 -3.84 -2.15
CA ASP A 92 16.09 -4.42 -3.08
C ASP A 92 15.56 -5.66 -3.83
N GLY A 93 14.27 -5.58 -4.17
CA GLY A 93 13.50 -6.68 -4.72
C GLY A 93 13.13 -7.72 -3.68
N THR A 94 12.83 -8.93 -4.15
CA THR A 94 12.36 -10.03 -3.31
C THR A 94 13.32 -11.20 -3.33
N GLN A 95 13.37 -11.95 -2.24
CA GLN A 95 14.03 -13.25 -2.16
C GLN A 95 13.33 -14.25 -3.12
N PRO A 96 14.08 -15.12 -3.84
CA PRO A 96 13.50 -16.02 -4.85
C PRO A 96 12.42 -16.97 -4.32
N ASN A 97 12.64 -17.54 -3.14
CA ASN A 97 11.82 -18.63 -2.58
C ASN A 97 10.63 -18.12 -1.77
N THR A 98 10.86 -17.12 -0.92
CA THR A 98 9.85 -16.61 0.02
C THR A 98 9.05 -15.44 -0.54
N LYS A 99 9.54 -14.81 -1.63
CA LYS A 99 9.07 -13.53 -2.17
C LYS A 99 9.16 -12.37 -1.17
N PHE A 100 9.74 -12.58 0.00
CA PHE A 100 9.93 -11.58 1.04
C PHE A 100 10.94 -10.51 0.57
N PRO A 101 10.76 -9.22 0.92
CA PRO A 101 11.74 -8.19 0.58
C PRO A 101 13.13 -8.55 1.11
N LYS A 102 14.20 -8.29 0.35
CA LYS A 102 15.56 -8.60 0.83
C LYS A 102 15.98 -7.69 1.98
N ARG A 103 15.43 -6.48 2.06
CA ARG A 103 15.70 -5.48 3.10
C ARG A 103 14.39 -5.04 3.79
N PRO A 104 13.74 -5.90 4.58
CA PRO A 104 12.43 -5.63 5.19
C PRO A 104 12.45 -4.50 6.22
N ASN A 105 13.61 -4.26 6.83
CA ASN A 105 13.83 -3.27 7.89
C ASN A 105 14.50 -1.98 7.37
N GLU A 106 14.52 -1.76 6.06
CA GLU A 106 15.08 -0.54 5.47
C GLU A 106 14.19 0.68 5.81
N ILE A 107 14.80 1.76 6.33
CA ILE A 107 14.09 2.98 6.74
C ILE A 107 14.43 4.18 5.86
N LYS A 108 15.68 4.34 5.39
CA LYS A 108 16.14 5.59 4.75
C LYS A 108 15.59 5.74 3.34
N ILE A 109 15.67 4.69 2.53
CA ILE A 109 15.11 4.65 1.17
C ILE A 109 13.58 4.60 1.24
N THR A 110 13.03 3.86 2.19
CA THR A 110 11.59 3.84 2.51
C THR A 110 11.08 5.27 2.75
N ALA A 111 11.68 5.99 3.71
CA ALA A 111 11.31 7.37 4.02
C ALA A 111 11.46 8.31 2.82
N LYS A 112 12.56 8.23 2.07
CA LYS A 112 12.77 9.05 0.86
C LYS A 112 11.67 8.82 -0.18
N THR A 113 11.30 7.55 -0.41
CA THR A 113 10.27 7.18 -1.39
C THR A 113 8.89 7.66 -0.92
N LEU A 114 8.54 7.41 0.34
CA LEU A 114 7.26 7.80 0.93
C LEU A 114 7.08 9.33 0.96
N LYS A 115 8.11 10.11 1.35
CA LYS A 115 8.04 11.58 1.33
C LYS A 115 7.69 12.14 -0.06
N ALA A 116 8.18 11.49 -1.13
CA ALA A 116 7.91 11.91 -2.49
C ALA A 116 6.53 11.46 -3.00
N LYS A 117 6.03 10.29 -2.54
CA LYS A 117 4.88 9.61 -3.16
C LYS A 117 3.59 9.65 -2.34
N ILE A 118 3.66 9.83 -1.03
CA ILE A 118 2.47 9.94 -0.17
C ILE A 118 1.67 11.22 -0.43
N PRO A 119 2.26 12.42 -0.63
CA PRO A 119 1.48 13.65 -0.82
C PRO A 119 0.40 13.60 -1.94
N PRO A 120 0.68 13.08 -3.15
CA PRO A 120 -0.37 12.95 -4.16
C PRO A 120 -1.46 11.93 -3.77
N ILE A 121 -1.10 10.83 -3.11
CA ILE A 121 -2.07 9.84 -2.61
C ILE A 121 -2.95 10.47 -1.52
N GLU A 122 -2.35 11.22 -0.60
CA GLU A 122 -3.06 11.98 0.45
C GLU A 122 -4.14 12.88 -0.15
N LYS A 123 -3.76 13.68 -1.15
CA LYS A 123 -4.68 14.57 -1.86
C LYS A 123 -5.84 13.77 -2.49
N SER A 124 -5.54 12.65 -3.14
CA SER A 124 -6.55 11.78 -3.74
C SER A 124 -7.50 11.17 -2.70
N LEU A 125 -6.99 10.77 -1.53
CA LEU A 125 -7.80 10.24 -0.43
C LEU A 125 -8.75 11.30 0.15
N ILE A 126 -8.28 12.53 0.31
CA ILE A 126 -9.11 13.66 0.78
C ILE A 126 -10.23 13.94 -0.22
N GLN A 127 -9.91 14.01 -1.52
CA GLN A 127 -10.89 14.24 -2.59
C GLN A 127 -11.92 13.11 -2.68
N TYR A 128 -11.46 11.87 -2.51
CA TYR A 128 -12.31 10.70 -2.45
C TYR A 128 -13.31 10.76 -1.28
N VAL A 129 -12.85 11.07 -0.06
CA VAL A 129 -13.74 11.21 1.10
C VAL A 129 -14.73 12.35 0.90
N ALA A 130 -14.31 13.47 0.32
CA ALA A 130 -15.21 14.58 -0.01
C ALA A 130 -16.31 14.16 -1.00
N LEU A 131 -15.97 13.40 -2.04
CA LEU A 131 -16.93 12.82 -2.97
C LEU A 131 -17.93 11.92 -2.26
N LEU A 132 -17.47 11.05 -1.36
CA LEU A 132 -18.35 10.15 -0.63
C LEU A 132 -19.35 10.90 0.25
N LYS A 133 -18.90 11.96 0.92
CA LYS A 133 -19.77 12.85 1.70
C LYS A 133 -20.78 13.59 0.82
N GLU A 134 -20.38 14.01 -0.38
CA GLU A 134 -21.29 14.62 -1.37
C GLU A 134 -22.37 13.63 -1.80
N ILE A 135 -21.98 12.40 -2.14
CA ILE A 135 -22.90 11.36 -2.62
C ILE A 135 -23.90 10.94 -1.55
N GLY A 136 -23.45 10.75 -0.31
CA GLY A 136 -24.31 10.32 0.80
C GLY A 136 -24.88 11.46 1.64
N LYS A 137 -24.87 12.70 1.16
CA LYS A 137 -25.35 13.87 1.93
C LYS A 137 -26.81 13.77 2.39
N ASP A 138 -27.64 13.04 1.64
CA ASP A 138 -29.08 12.91 1.87
C ASP A 138 -29.45 11.65 2.66
N VAL A 139 -28.44 10.85 3.06
CA VAL A 139 -28.64 9.63 3.86
C VAL A 139 -27.77 9.66 5.11
N PRO A 140 -28.22 9.05 6.23
CA PRO A 140 -27.37 8.93 7.41
C PRO A 140 -26.18 8.01 7.11
N LEU A 141 -24.99 8.60 7.01
CA LEU A 141 -23.72 7.88 6.89
C LEU A 141 -23.07 7.72 8.28
N PRO A 142 -22.54 6.52 8.61
CA PRO A 142 -21.62 6.39 9.73
C PRO A 142 -20.30 7.12 9.43
N ASP A 143 -19.48 7.29 10.46
CA ASP A 143 -18.17 7.94 10.34
C ASP A 143 -17.28 7.22 9.32
N LEU A 144 -17.04 7.91 8.20
CA LEU A 144 -16.10 7.47 7.19
C LEU A 144 -14.69 7.51 7.77
N LYS A 145 -13.85 6.55 7.38
CA LYS A 145 -12.43 6.61 7.67
C LYS A 145 -11.82 7.81 6.95
N THR A 146 -11.24 8.73 7.71
CA THR A 146 -10.59 9.94 7.20
C THR A 146 -9.10 9.93 7.52
N TRP A 147 -8.35 10.63 6.68
CA TRP A 147 -6.92 10.83 6.86
C TRP A 147 -6.67 12.33 7.06
N GLU A 148 -7.07 12.84 8.22
CA GLU A 148 -6.90 14.24 8.57
C GLU A 148 -5.44 14.56 8.92
N GLY A 149 -4.96 15.69 8.41
CA GLY A 149 -3.58 16.12 8.52
C GLY A 149 -2.66 15.40 7.53
N SER A 150 -1.36 15.69 7.61
CA SER A 150 -0.39 15.06 6.70
C SER A 150 -0.20 13.58 7.02
N LEU A 151 -0.40 12.73 6.02
CA LEU A 151 -0.29 11.27 6.14
C LEU A 151 1.13 10.84 6.52
N TYR A 152 2.14 11.51 5.94
CA TYR A 152 3.52 11.07 6.10
C TYR A 152 4.01 11.16 7.56
N PRO A 153 3.99 12.32 8.24
CA PRO A 153 4.44 12.42 9.63
C PRO A 153 3.63 11.53 10.57
N ARG A 154 2.34 11.33 10.27
CA ARG A 154 1.43 10.60 11.16
C ARG A 154 1.60 9.09 11.10
N TYR A 155 1.88 8.53 9.92
CA TYR A 155 1.80 7.09 9.69
C TYR A 155 3.07 6.46 9.10
N PHE A 156 3.99 7.27 8.57
CA PHE A 156 5.13 6.77 7.77
C PHE A 156 6.49 7.33 8.23
N GLU A 157 6.50 8.27 9.17
CA GLU A 157 7.76 8.78 9.70
C GLU A 157 8.42 7.74 10.61
N GLY A 158 9.68 7.42 10.30
CA GLY A 158 10.47 6.44 11.05
C GLY A 158 10.09 4.98 10.83
N THR A 159 9.13 4.67 9.94
CA THR A 159 8.70 3.29 9.70
C THR A 159 9.69 2.50 8.86
N THR A 160 9.78 1.19 9.12
CA THR A 160 10.45 0.25 8.23
C THR A 160 9.65 0.03 6.94
N LEU A 161 10.27 -0.58 5.93
CA LEU A 161 9.57 -1.03 4.73
C LEU A 161 8.34 -1.88 5.09
N MET A 162 8.49 -2.90 5.93
CA MET A 162 7.40 -3.79 6.31
C MET A 162 6.24 -3.06 7.01
N GLN A 163 6.55 -2.18 7.97
CA GLN A 163 5.52 -1.36 8.63
C GLN A 163 4.77 -0.46 7.64
N SER A 164 5.50 0.10 6.67
CA SER A 164 4.91 0.96 5.64
C SER A 164 3.97 0.18 4.72
N LEU A 165 4.34 -1.05 4.33
CA LEU A 165 3.48 -1.93 3.52
C LEU A 165 2.21 -2.34 4.26
N VAL A 166 2.30 -2.65 5.56
CA VAL A 166 1.12 -2.90 6.41
C VAL A 166 0.18 -1.70 6.42
N MET A 167 0.74 -0.49 6.59
CA MET A 167 -0.07 0.73 6.62
C MET A 167 -0.74 1.02 5.27
N LEU A 168 -0.05 0.79 4.15
CA LEU A 168 -0.64 0.92 2.82
C LEU A 168 -1.79 -0.09 2.60
N GLN A 169 -1.67 -1.32 3.10
CA GLN A 169 -2.76 -2.29 3.11
C GLN A 169 -3.95 -1.79 3.95
N GLN A 170 -3.70 -1.20 5.13
CA GLN A 170 -4.76 -0.62 5.96
C GLN A 170 -5.49 0.52 5.23
N ILE A 171 -4.76 1.43 4.56
CA ILE A 171 -5.36 2.51 3.76
C ILE A 171 -6.26 1.93 2.67
N ARG A 172 -5.83 0.86 1.98
CA ARG A 172 -6.70 0.22 0.98
C ARG A 172 -7.97 -0.35 1.61
N ASN A 173 -7.86 -1.00 2.76
CA ASN A 173 -9.01 -1.55 3.51
C ASN A 173 -10.02 -0.45 3.83
N ASP A 174 -9.54 0.69 4.31
CA ASP A 174 -10.37 1.84 4.64
C ASP A 174 -11.03 2.47 3.39
N VAL A 175 -10.31 2.55 2.26
CA VAL A 175 -10.88 3.00 0.98
C VAL A 175 -12.03 2.07 0.56
N TRP A 176 -11.82 0.75 0.58
CA TRP A 176 -12.85 -0.22 0.20
C TRP A 176 -14.05 -0.18 1.16
N TYR A 177 -13.79 -0.13 2.47
CA TYR A 177 -14.81 -0.03 3.51
C TYR A 177 -15.73 1.17 3.28
N ASN A 178 -15.13 2.35 3.09
CA ASN A 178 -15.88 3.58 2.83
C ASN A 178 -16.73 3.51 1.56
N ALA A 179 -16.19 2.94 0.47
CA ALA A 179 -16.93 2.79 -0.80
C ALA A 179 -18.14 1.88 -0.63
N ASN A 180 -17.93 0.70 -0.04
CA ASN A 180 -18.99 -0.26 0.18
C ASN A 180 -20.09 0.33 1.06
N LEU A 181 -19.71 1.02 2.13
CA LEU A 181 -20.64 1.63 3.06
C LEU A 181 -21.54 2.67 2.39
N VAL A 182 -20.96 3.61 1.63
CA VAL A 182 -21.73 4.68 0.98
C VAL A 182 -22.62 4.11 -0.11
N SER A 183 -22.10 3.24 -0.97
CA SER A 183 -22.90 2.62 -2.03
C SER A 183 -24.08 1.83 -1.48
N GLN A 184 -23.93 1.10 -0.36
CA GLN A 184 -25.06 0.41 0.27
C GLN A 184 -26.12 1.38 0.79
N ARG A 185 -25.71 2.52 1.36
CA ARG A 185 -26.65 3.51 1.94
C ARG A 185 -27.40 4.33 0.91
N THR A 186 -26.80 4.58 -0.25
CA THR A 186 -27.42 5.38 -1.32
C THR A 186 -28.14 4.54 -2.38
N SER A 187 -28.21 3.22 -2.22
CA SER A 187 -28.90 2.32 -3.16
C SER A 187 -30.35 2.02 -2.79
N TYR A 188 -30.86 2.60 -1.68
CA TYR A 188 -32.25 2.51 -1.23
C TYR A 188 -32.92 3.87 -1.36
#